data_AF-A0A4U0VP51-F1
#
_entry.id   AF-A0A4U0VP51-F1
#
_cell.length_a   1.000
_cell.length_b   1.000
_cell.length_c   1.000
_cell.angle_alpha   90.00
_cell.angle_beta   90.00
_cell.angle_gamma   90.00
#
_symmetry.space_group_name_H-M   'P 1'
#
loop_
_entity.id
_entity.type
_entity.pdbx_description
1 polymer ?
#
loop_
_entity_poly.entity_id
_entity_poly.type
_entity_poly.pdbx_seq_one_letter_code
_entity_poly.pdbx_strand_id
1 'polypeptide(L)'
;MSRPGRGFFDDDDDDLVDLETGQESLQSDRAPRPDSLDYDSLNLRSQSPFLPPLPAQGSEANDSYERGSSVATGGRTAGGGRVSSVTGGATAAGAGGGSSVRALRGNTTNGYASTRGDSPSLDDILAGGSSRGRDGRNVQQLLRAWQNEMGAPELLKFPTKVVERVVKDLARRKELVRKAQSTAGMDESFYLAATVVATENMRASHVLKMYTRERIWKLEQCPEYYLSLADVKQRLYSNEIAHAEGYVRLVKAYQDACAMDAMPEQIARQPPPMPTPDFSKPVFFRARKDCAPVVLPDGETFVFTAGSQHMCRYSTIRALLEAGDIELI
;
A
#
# COMPACT_ATOMS: atom_id res chain seq x y z
N MET A 1 -32.78 -23.37 -2.83
CA MET A 1 -31.92 -23.02 -1.67
C MET A 1 -30.49 -22.90 -2.19
N SER A 2 -30.07 -21.67 -2.54
CA SER A 2 -28.73 -21.39 -3.06
C SER A 2 -27.73 -21.26 -1.92
N ARG A 3 -26.57 -21.90 -2.07
CA ARG A 3 -25.42 -21.72 -1.17
C ARG A 3 -24.85 -20.30 -1.33
N PRO A 4 -24.47 -19.60 -0.25
CA PRO A 4 -23.75 -18.34 -0.37
C PRO A 4 -22.34 -18.59 -0.91
N GLY A 5 -21.87 -17.69 -1.78
CA GLY A 5 -20.53 -17.75 -2.38
C GLY A 5 -19.44 -17.57 -1.34
N ARG A 6 -18.41 -18.41 -1.42
CA ARG A 6 -17.16 -18.29 -0.64
C ARG A 6 -16.42 -17.00 -1.00
N GLY A 7 -15.91 -16.31 0.02
CA GLY A 7 -15.15 -15.08 -0.14
C GLY A 7 -13.69 -15.34 -0.51
N PHE A 8 -13.09 -14.41 -1.25
CA PHE A 8 -11.71 -14.44 -1.73
C PHE A 8 -10.63 -14.49 -0.62
N PHE A 9 -11.01 -14.31 0.64
CA PHE A 9 -10.09 -14.25 1.79
C PHE A 9 -10.06 -15.54 2.63
N ASP A 10 -10.84 -16.56 2.29
CA ASP A 10 -10.95 -17.79 3.09
C ASP A 10 -9.85 -18.84 2.83
N ASP A 11 -8.88 -18.57 1.95
CA ASP A 11 -7.87 -19.55 1.49
C ASP A 11 -6.47 -19.40 2.14
N ASP A 12 -6.28 -18.49 3.11
CA ASP A 12 -4.92 -18.13 3.59
C ASP A 12 -4.37 -18.97 4.77
N ASP A 13 -5.12 -19.92 5.37
CA ASP A 13 -4.70 -20.58 6.63
C ASP A 13 -4.35 -22.09 6.57
N ASP A 14 -4.62 -22.83 5.48
CA ASP A 14 -4.52 -24.31 5.51
C ASP A 14 -3.23 -24.93 4.90
N ASP A 15 -2.31 -24.16 4.32
CA ASP A 15 -1.15 -24.71 3.57
C ASP A 15 0.19 -24.76 4.34
N LEU A 16 0.18 -24.65 5.68
CA LEU A 16 1.37 -24.86 6.50
C LEU A 16 1.41 -26.31 7.02
N VAL A 17 1.83 -27.24 6.17
CA VAL A 17 2.09 -28.64 6.56
C VAL A 17 3.43 -28.79 7.28
N ASP A 18 3.34 -29.15 8.56
CA ASP A 18 4.45 -29.59 9.41
C ASP A 18 5.10 -30.88 8.87
N LEU A 19 6.43 -30.81 8.71
CA LEU A 19 7.31 -31.97 8.59
C LEU A 19 7.83 -32.33 10.00
N GLU A 20 7.80 -33.62 10.30
CA GLU A 20 8.35 -34.31 11.49
C GLU A 20 7.39 -34.47 12.70
N THR A 21 6.75 -35.63 12.81
CA THR A 21 7.18 -36.72 13.72
C THR A 21 6.20 -37.90 13.66
N GLY A 22 6.74 -39.11 13.74
CA GLY A 22 5.97 -40.34 13.71
C GLY A 22 5.44 -40.79 15.08
N GLN A 23 4.58 -41.80 14.97
CA GLN A 23 4.19 -42.80 15.95
C GLN A 23 2.95 -42.56 16.86
N GLU A 24 2.03 -43.50 16.64
CA GLU A 24 1.20 -44.24 17.61
C GLU A 24 -0.28 -43.86 17.80
N SER A 25 -1.08 -44.78 17.27
CA SER A 25 -2.46 -45.17 17.53
C SER A 25 -3.02 -44.93 18.94
N LEU A 26 -4.30 -44.56 19.01
CA LEU A 26 -5.32 -45.27 19.79
C LEU A 26 -6.75 -44.83 19.39
N GLN A 27 -7.61 -45.82 19.21
CA GLN A 27 -9.05 -45.71 18.96
C GLN A 27 -9.81 -45.23 20.20
N SER A 28 -10.92 -44.50 20.01
CA SER A 28 -12.11 -44.72 20.86
C SER A 28 -13.39 -44.26 20.18
N ASP A 29 -14.40 -45.10 20.39
CA ASP A 29 -15.70 -45.19 19.77
C ASP A 29 -16.75 -44.26 20.44
N ARG A 30 -17.69 -43.78 19.62
CA ARG A 30 -19.10 -43.34 19.79
C ARG A 30 -19.70 -42.89 21.16
N ALA A 31 -20.46 -41.79 21.08
CA ALA A 31 -21.30 -41.09 22.09
C ALA A 31 -22.55 -41.89 22.60
N PRO A 32 -23.36 -41.43 23.60
CA PRO A 32 -24.32 -40.28 23.46
C PRO A 32 -24.62 -39.43 24.73
N ARG A 33 -25.42 -38.35 24.54
CA ARG A 33 -25.88 -37.29 25.50
C ARG A 33 -26.87 -37.81 26.59
N PRO A 34 -27.23 -36.99 27.61
CA PRO A 34 -28.45 -36.15 27.51
C PRO A 34 -28.50 -34.80 28.29
N ASP A 35 -29.36 -33.90 27.79
CA ASP A 35 -30.25 -32.88 28.39
C ASP A 35 -29.95 -32.12 29.70
N SER A 36 -30.04 -30.78 29.61
CA SER A 36 -31.01 -29.88 30.28
C SER A 36 -30.43 -28.58 30.88
N LEU A 37 -31.09 -27.49 30.46
CA LEU A 37 -31.27 -26.13 30.97
C LEU A 37 -30.57 -25.67 32.28
N ASP A 38 -29.95 -24.48 32.26
CA ASP A 38 -30.45 -23.36 33.08
C ASP A 38 -29.88 -21.99 32.65
N TYR A 39 -30.79 -21.04 32.50
CA TYR A 39 -30.59 -19.63 32.15
C TYR A 39 -30.77 -18.83 33.45
N ASP A 40 -29.73 -18.71 34.28
CA ASP A 40 -29.67 -17.68 35.33
C ASP A 40 -28.34 -17.74 36.08
N SER A 41 -27.35 -16.97 35.62
CA SER A 41 -26.20 -16.55 36.43
C SER A 41 -25.29 -15.57 35.67
N LEU A 42 -25.86 -14.46 35.20
CA LEU A 42 -25.08 -13.31 34.74
C LEU A 42 -25.60 -12.01 35.37
N ASN A 43 -25.34 -11.89 36.67
CA ASN A 43 -25.29 -10.61 37.35
C ASN A 43 -24.29 -10.67 38.49
N LEU A 44 -22.99 -10.68 38.15
CA LEU A 44 -21.92 -10.23 39.05
C LEU A 44 -20.57 -10.16 38.29
N ARG A 45 -20.24 -8.99 37.73
CA ARG A 45 -18.89 -8.40 37.70
C ARG A 45 -18.83 -7.22 36.72
N SER A 46 -19.16 -6.05 37.25
CA SER A 46 -18.49 -4.82 36.88
C SER A 46 -17.01 -4.91 37.31
N GLN A 47 -16.08 -4.75 36.36
CA GLN A 47 -14.80 -4.02 36.53
C GLN A 47 -13.93 -4.17 35.27
N SER A 48 -13.67 -3.03 34.63
CA SER A 48 -12.76 -2.81 33.52
C SER A 48 -11.28 -2.82 33.98
N PRO A 49 -10.32 -3.26 33.14
CA PRO A 49 -8.90 -3.21 33.50
C PRO A 49 -8.18 -1.95 33.00
N PHE A 50 -7.59 -1.24 33.97
CA PHE A 50 -6.25 -0.64 34.03
C PHE A 50 -5.73 0.30 32.92
N LEU A 51 -5.65 1.60 33.28
CA LEU A 51 -4.71 2.60 32.77
C LEU A 51 -3.54 2.80 33.78
N PRO A 52 -2.30 3.08 33.33
CA PRO A 52 -1.17 3.34 34.23
C PRO A 52 -1.12 4.81 34.71
N PRO A 53 -0.58 5.11 35.90
CA PRO A 53 -0.60 6.46 36.48
C PRO A 53 0.56 7.35 36.01
N LEU A 54 0.27 8.65 35.83
CA LEU A 54 1.23 9.74 35.60
C LEU A 54 1.89 10.19 36.92
N PRO A 55 3.18 10.59 36.94
CA PRO A 55 3.81 11.16 38.13
C PRO A 55 3.57 12.67 38.25
N ALA A 56 3.31 13.11 39.48
CA ALA A 56 3.08 14.49 39.89
C ALA A 56 4.39 15.28 40.14
N GLN A 57 4.32 16.60 39.97
CA GLN A 57 5.38 17.59 40.22
C GLN A 57 5.63 17.82 41.72
N GLY A 58 6.88 18.09 42.11
CA GLY A 58 7.23 18.64 43.42
C GLY A 58 8.74 18.72 43.75
N SER A 59 9.31 19.91 43.51
CA SER A 59 10.44 20.61 44.19
C SER A 59 11.77 19.93 44.58
N GLU A 60 12.84 20.48 43.99
CA GLU A 60 14.14 20.90 44.56
C GLU A 60 15.01 19.94 45.40
N ALA A 61 16.17 19.56 44.85
CA ALA A 61 17.47 19.66 45.51
C ALA A 61 18.62 19.47 44.49
N ASN A 62 19.63 20.33 44.62
CA ASN A 62 20.89 20.35 43.88
C ASN A 62 21.62 18.99 43.91
N ASP A 63 22.23 18.61 42.78
CA ASP A 63 23.66 18.24 42.81
C ASP A 63 24.29 18.28 41.41
N SER A 64 25.39 19.01 41.36
CA SER A 64 26.27 19.25 40.24
C SER A 64 27.30 18.13 40.08
N TYR A 65 27.43 17.58 38.86
CA TYR A 65 28.66 16.95 38.40
C TYR A 65 28.86 17.23 36.91
N GLU A 66 29.86 18.07 36.63
CA GLU A 66 30.46 18.24 35.31
C GLU A 66 31.10 16.94 34.82
N ARG A 67 30.86 16.55 33.57
CA ARG A 67 31.92 15.96 32.73
C ARG A 67 31.61 15.96 31.23
N GLY A 68 32.35 16.81 30.51
CA GLY A 68 33.17 16.36 29.37
C GLY A 68 32.47 16.13 28.03
N SER A 69 32.43 17.21 27.23
CA SER A 69 32.43 17.18 25.77
C SER A 69 33.64 16.40 25.21
N SER A 70 33.43 15.62 24.14
CA SER A 70 34.47 15.43 23.12
C SER A 70 33.89 15.05 21.76
N VAL A 71 33.94 16.04 20.86
CA VAL A 71 33.91 15.92 19.40
C VAL A 71 35.13 15.13 18.93
N ALA A 72 34.94 14.13 18.07
CA ALA A 72 36.04 13.42 17.40
C ALA A 72 36.07 13.77 15.91
N THR A 73 36.88 14.76 15.58
CA THR A 73 37.44 15.01 14.25
C THR A 73 38.65 14.10 14.04
N GLY A 74 38.59 13.21 13.04
CA GLY A 74 39.71 12.36 12.63
C GLY A 74 40.02 12.54 11.16
N GLY A 75 40.99 13.40 10.84
CA GLY A 75 41.60 13.48 9.52
C GLY A 75 42.62 12.36 9.31
N ARG A 76 42.68 11.79 8.09
CA ARG A 76 43.82 11.02 7.62
C ARG A 76 44.21 11.50 6.22
N THR A 77 45.44 11.98 6.14
CA THR A 77 46.16 12.41 4.93
C THR A 77 46.83 11.23 4.23
N ALA A 78 46.86 11.33 2.90
CA ALA A 78 47.90 10.92 1.94
C ALA A 78 48.44 9.47 1.96
N GLY A 79 48.19 8.78 0.84
CA GLY A 79 48.97 7.63 0.37
C GLY A 79 48.81 7.52 -1.15
N GLY A 80 49.85 7.92 -1.89
CA GLY A 80 49.87 7.92 -3.34
C GLY A 80 50.03 6.52 -3.94
N GLY A 81 49.47 6.34 -5.13
CA GLY A 81 49.63 5.13 -5.93
C GLY A 81 49.23 5.42 -7.38
N ARG A 82 50.22 5.80 -8.19
CA ARG A 82 50.14 5.98 -9.64
C ARG A 82 50.35 4.64 -10.34
N VAL A 83 49.49 4.27 -11.29
CA VAL A 83 49.74 3.41 -12.48
C VAL A 83 48.51 3.55 -13.38
N SER A 84 48.52 3.57 -14.71
CA SER A 84 49.51 3.77 -15.76
C SER A 84 48.68 3.98 -17.03
N SER A 85 48.84 5.11 -17.70
CA SER A 85 48.26 5.40 -19.01
C SER A 85 49.11 4.74 -20.09
N VAL A 86 48.54 3.84 -20.88
CA VAL A 86 49.17 3.38 -22.12
C VAL A 86 48.62 4.20 -23.29
N THR A 87 49.50 5.04 -23.82
CA THR A 87 49.37 5.72 -25.10
C THR A 87 50.01 4.87 -26.18
N GLY A 88 49.27 4.59 -27.25
CA GLY A 88 49.77 4.19 -28.57
C GLY A 88 48.61 4.44 -29.53
N GLY A 89 48.74 5.11 -30.66
CA GLY A 89 49.88 5.42 -31.50
C GLY A 89 49.27 5.47 -32.89
N ALA A 90 49.10 6.66 -33.45
CA ALA A 90 48.51 6.87 -34.77
C ALA A 90 49.58 6.67 -35.84
N THR A 91 49.31 5.83 -36.85
CA THR A 91 49.97 5.88 -38.17
C THR A 91 49.09 5.24 -39.26
N ALA A 92 48.94 5.97 -40.39
CA ALA A 92 48.66 5.55 -41.78
C ALA A 92 47.33 4.80 -42.07
N ALA A 93 46.38 5.34 -42.85
CA ALA A 93 46.39 5.63 -44.29
C ALA A 93 46.76 4.41 -45.17
N GLY A 94 45.77 3.80 -45.84
CA GLY A 94 46.00 2.89 -46.96
C GLY A 94 44.95 1.80 -47.19
N ALA A 95 44.06 2.03 -48.16
CA ALA A 95 43.51 1.09 -49.14
C ALA A 95 42.77 -0.21 -48.71
N GLY A 96 41.49 -0.28 -49.12
CA GLY A 96 41.04 -1.24 -50.14
C GLY A 96 40.83 -2.71 -49.76
N GLY A 97 39.56 -3.13 -49.73
CA GLY A 97 39.11 -4.53 -49.73
C GLY A 97 37.84 -4.67 -48.89
N GLY A 98 36.62 -4.74 -49.44
CA GLY A 98 36.22 -5.65 -50.50
C GLY A 98 35.91 -7.03 -49.91
N SER A 99 34.84 -7.18 -49.13
CA SER A 99 34.23 -8.49 -48.91
C SER A 99 32.73 -8.36 -48.64
N SER A 100 31.98 -8.50 -49.73
CA SER A 100 30.54 -8.74 -49.74
C SER A 100 30.30 -10.22 -49.42
N VAL A 101 29.91 -10.55 -48.18
CA VAL A 101 29.36 -11.88 -47.88
C VAL A 101 27.85 -11.83 -48.08
N ARG A 102 27.51 -12.30 -49.26
CA ARG A 102 26.22 -12.71 -49.79
C ARG A 102 25.40 -13.52 -48.77
N ALA A 103 24.10 -13.23 -48.77
CA ALA A 103 23.04 -13.96 -48.10
C ALA A 103 23.24 -15.48 -48.11
N LEU A 104 23.35 -16.08 -46.92
CA LEU A 104 23.09 -17.50 -46.72
C LEU A 104 21.66 -17.66 -46.23
N ARG A 105 20.78 -17.99 -47.17
CA ARG A 105 19.48 -18.61 -46.94
C ARG A 105 19.74 -19.99 -46.30
N GLY A 106 19.92 -19.99 -44.98
CA GLY A 106 20.01 -21.18 -44.14
C GLY A 106 18.67 -21.41 -43.46
N ASN A 107 17.86 -22.29 -44.05
CA ASN A 107 16.68 -22.86 -43.42
C ASN A 107 17.15 -23.77 -42.27
N THR A 108 17.36 -23.22 -41.08
CA THR A 108 17.45 -24.01 -39.85
C THR A 108 16.08 -24.00 -39.18
N THR A 109 15.22 -24.85 -39.70
CA THR A 109 14.14 -25.49 -38.94
C THR A 109 14.75 -26.25 -37.77
N ASN A 110 14.97 -25.57 -36.64
CA ASN A 110 14.95 -26.19 -35.33
C ASN A 110 13.80 -25.57 -34.55
N GLY A 111 12.59 -25.89 -35.03
CA GLY A 111 11.39 -25.79 -34.24
C GLY A 111 11.43 -26.89 -33.19
N TYR A 112 11.89 -26.55 -31.98
CA TYR A 112 11.30 -27.10 -30.77
C TYR A 112 9.94 -26.41 -30.61
N ALA A 113 9.00 -26.77 -31.47
CA ALA A 113 7.60 -26.61 -31.18
C ALA A 113 7.31 -27.57 -30.02
N SER A 114 7.45 -27.06 -28.80
CA SER A 114 7.00 -27.75 -27.61
C SER A 114 5.50 -27.98 -27.77
N THR A 115 5.14 -29.24 -28.03
CA THR A 115 3.77 -29.74 -27.95
C THR A 115 3.35 -30.02 -26.50
N ARG A 116 4.14 -29.62 -25.50
CA ARG A 116 3.70 -29.53 -24.11
C ARG A 116 2.98 -28.21 -23.91
N GLY A 117 1.65 -28.29 -23.88
CA GLY A 117 0.75 -27.16 -23.78
C GLY A 117 1.12 -26.19 -22.65
N ASP A 118 1.01 -24.90 -22.97
CA ASP A 118 0.79 -23.78 -22.04
C ASP A 118 1.74 -23.63 -20.85
N SER A 119 2.98 -24.13 -20.95
CA SER A 119 4.01 -23.91 -19.92
C SER A 119 4.61 -22.51 -20.08
N PRO A 120 4.61 -21.66 -19.03
CA PRO A 120 5.14 -20.30 -19.12
C PRO A 120 6.65 -20.34 -19.35
N SER A 121 7.15 -19.57 -20.33
CA SER A 121 8.59 -19.42 -20.56
C SER A 121 9.22 -18.44 -19.55
N LEU A 122 10.55 -18.46 -19.44
CA LEU A 122 11.29 -17.47 -18.64
C LEU A 122 10.97 -16.04 -19.11
N ASP A 123 10.82 -15.85 -20.42
CA ASP A 123 10.36 -14.59 -21.00
C ASP A 123 8.88 -14.31 -20.67
N ASP A 124 7.99 -15.28 -20.48
CA ASP A 124 6.63 -14.95 -20.03
C ASP A 124 6.61 -14.43 -18.58
N ILE A 125 7.53 -14.94 -17.74
CA ILE A 125 7.73 -14.49 -16.36
C ILE A 125 8.44 -13.12 -16.33
N LEU A 126 9.44 -12.91 -17.17
CA LEU A 126 10.28 -11.71 -17.19
C LEU A 126 9.83 -10.64 -18.21
N ALA A 127 9.55 -11.04 -19.46
CA ALA A 127 9.07 -10.27 -20.62
C ALA A 127 7.57 -9.90 -20.59
N GLY A 128 6.92 -10.10 -19.44
CA GLY A 128 6.09 -9.02 -18.89
C GLY A 128 6.75 -7.63 -19.03
N GLY A 129 8.08 -7.55 -19.15
CA GLY A 129 8.94 -6.60 -19.91
C GLY A 129 8.31 -5.36 -20.54
N SER A 130 7.65 -5.50 -21.69
CA SER A 130 7.03 -4.35 -22.39
C SER A 130 5.88 -3.74 -21.59
N SER A 131 5.21 -4.55 -20.77
CA SER A 131 4.24 -4.10 -19.78
C SER A 131 4.89 -3.68 -18.45
N ARG A 132 6.12 -4.08 -18.08
CA ARG A 132 6.82 -3.60 -16.86
C ARG A 132 6.91 -2.09 -16.79
N GLY A 133 7.12 -1.44 -17.93
CA GLY A 133 7.06 0.02 -17.99
C GLY A 133 5.67 0.54 -17.60
N ARG A 134 4.59 -0.09 -18.04
CA ARG A 134 3.21 0.31 -17.75
C ARG A 134 2.74 -0.12 -16.35
N ASP A 135 3.00 -1.35 -15.96
CA ASP A 135 2.60 -1.91 -14.67
C ASP A 135 3.44 -1.31 -13.52
N GLY A 136 4.74 -1.11 -13.72
CA GLY A 136 5.59 -0.37 -12.79
C GLY A 136 5.11 1.06 -12.64
N ARG A 137 4.66 1.70 -13.74
CA ARG A 137 3.97 3.00 -13.67
C ARG A 137 2.64 2.92 -12.92
N ASN A 138 1.87 1.85 -13.04
CA ASN A 138 0.60 1.66 -12.32
C ASN A 138 0.85 1.52 -10.80
N VAL A 139 1.83 0.70 -10.39
CA VAL A 139 2.21 0.53 -8.98
C VAL A 139 2.79 1.84 -8.41
N GLN A 140 3.62 2.56 -9.16
CA GLN A 140 4.10 3.88 -8.77
C GLN A 140 2.97 4.92 -8.64
N GLN A 141 1.95 4.85 -9.51
CA GLN A 141 0.75 5.68 -9.38
C GLN A 141 -0.05 5.33 -8.13
N LEU A 142 -0.18 4.04 -7.81
CA LEU A 142 -0.84 3.58 -6.58
C LEU A 142 -0.07 4.02 -5.33
N LEU A 143 1.26 3.89 -5.32
CA LEU A 143 2.11 4.37 -4.23
C LEU A 143 1.94 5.87 -3.99
N ARG A 144 1.90 6.67 -5.06
CA ARG A 144 1.62 8.11 -4.95
C ARG A 144 0.22 8.39 -4.44
N ALA A 145 -0.79 7.67 -4.94
CA ALA A 145 -2.16 7.81 -4.43
C ALA A 145 -2.23 7.49 -2.94
N TRP A 146 -1.52 6.45 -2.49
CA TRP A 146 -1.39 6.11 -1.08
C TRP A 146 -0.68 7.18 -0.26
N GLN A 147 0.46 7.71 -0.72
CA GLN A 147 1.17 8.77 -0.01
C GLN A 147 0.32 10.06 0.09
N ASN A 148 -0.35 10.43 -1.00
CA ASN A 148 -1.29 11.55 -1.00
C ASN A 148 -2.48 11.30 -0.06
N GLU A 149 -3.00 10.07 0.00
CA GLU A 149 -4.04 9.72 0.95
C GLU A 149 -3.52 9.87 2.39
N MET A 150 -2.37 9.30 2.74
CA MET A 150 -1.78 9.45 4.09
C MET A 150 -1.59 10.92 4.52
N GLY A 151 -1.17 11.79 3.58
CA GLY A 151 -0.92 13.19 3.88
C GLY A 151 -2.16 14.09 3.91
N ALA A 152 -3.25 13.71 3.26
CA ALA A 152 -4.44 14.54 3.13
C ALA A 152 -5.35 14.45 4.38
N PRO A 153 -5.90 15.56 4.89
CA PRO A 153 -6.88 15.54 5.98
C PRO A 153 -8.27 15.06 5.55
N GLU A 154 -8.56 15.06 4.25
CA GLU A 154 -9.81 14.56 3.67
C GLU A 154 -9.58 13.25 2.90
N LEU A 155 -10.67 12.59 2.54
CA LEU A 155 -10.68 11.44 1.65
C LEU A 155 -10.58 11.90 0.19
N LEU A 156 -9.52 11.48 -0.51
CA LEU A 156 -9.30 11.87 -1.90
C LEU A 156 -10.19 11.09 -2.89
N LYS A 157 -10.25 11.56 -4.13
CA LYS A 157 -11.00 10.88 -5.22
C LYS A 157 -10.40 9.51 -5.50
N PHE A 158 -11.24 8.48 -5.54
CA PHE A 158 -10.77 7.11 -5.78
C PHE A 158 -10.18 6.96 -7.20
N PRO A 159 -8.92 6.52 -7.35
CA PRO A 159 -8.27 6.36 -8.64
C PRO A 159 -8.68 5.02 -9.29
N THR A 160 -9.98 4.87 -9.60
CA THR A 160 -10.60 3.61 -10.08
C THR A 160 -9.80 2.94 -11.18
N LYS A 161 -9.46 3.71 -12.22
CA LYS A 161 -8.72 3.19 -13.39
C LYS A 161 -7.35 2.63 -13.05
N VAL A 162 -6.67 3.19 -12.04
CA VAL A 162 -5.33 2.74 -11.62
C VAL A 162 -5.47 1.47 -10.80
N VAL A 163 -6.37 1.47 -9.83
CA VAL A 163 -6.62 0.32 -8.95
C VAL A 163 -7.08 -0.89 -9.75
N GLU A 164 -8.04 -0.75 -10.66
CA GLU A 164 -8.51 -1.84 -11.53
C GLU A 164 -7.38 -2.46 -12.36
N ARG A 165 -6.50 -1.61 -12.92
CA ARG A 165 -5.32 -2.07 -13.67
C ARG A 165 -4.36 -2.84 -12.77
N VAL A 166 -4.04 -2.30 -11.59
CA VAL A 166 -3.15 -2.97 -10.63
C VAL A 166 -3.73 -4.31 -10.19
N VAL A 167 -5.01 -4.37 -9.82
CA VAL A 167 -5.67 -5.63 -9.41
C VAL A 167 -5.63 -6.68 -10.52
N LYS A 168 -5.92 -6.28 -11.77
CA LYS A 168 -5.82 -7.18 -12.92
C LYS A 168 -4.39 -7.67 -13.16
N ASP A 169 -3.41 -6.77 -13.06
CA ASP A 169 -1.99 -7.11 -13.21
C ASP A 169 -1.52 -8.08 -12.10
N LEU A 170 -1.94 -7.86 -10.85
CA LEU A 170 -1.64 -8.71 -9.71
C LEU A 170 -2.23 -10.12 -9.88
N ALA A 171 -3.49 -10.22 -10.31
CA ALA A 171 -4.16 -11.50 -10.54
C ALA A 171 -3.47 -12.31 -11.66
N ARG A 172 -3.15 -11.64 -12.77
CA ARG A 172 -2.41 -12.25 -13.90
C ARG A 172 -1.04 -12.76 -13.47
N ARG A 173 -0.27 -11.97 -12.70
CA ARG A 173 1.05 -12.37 -12.21
C ARG A 173 0.98 -13.52 -11.22
N LYS A 174 -0.01 -13.51 -10.31
CA LYS A 174 -0.24 -14.62 -9.37
C LYS A 174 -0.45 -15.94 -10.13
N GLU A 175 -1.26 -15.92 -11.18
CA GLU A 175 -1.50 -17.11 -12.00
C GLU A 175 -0.24 -17.58 -12.76
N LEU A 176 0.55 -16.65 -13.31
CA LEU A 176 1.82 -16.99 -13.97
C LEU A 176 2.82 -17.63 -13.00
N VAL A 177 2.95 -17.08 -11.79
CA VAL A 177 3.81 -17.64 -10.73
C VAL A 177 3.33 -19.03 -10.34
N ARG A 178 2.01 -19.23 -10.16
CA ARG A 178 1.43 -20.54 -9.83
C ARG A 178 1.76 -21.58 -10.90
N LYS A 179 1.59 -21.24 -12.19
CA LYS A 179 1.95 -22.11 -13.31
C LYS A 179 3.44 -22.43 -13.33
N ALA A 180 4.30 -21.44 -13.10
CA ALA A 180 5.75 -21.61 -13.05
C ALA A 180 6.18 -22.56 -11.94
N GLN A 181 5.62 -22.43 -10.74
CA GLN A 181 5.89 -23.31 -9.60
C GLN A 181 5.40 -24.75 -9.83
N SER A 182 4.27 -24.92 -10.53
CA SER A 182 3.75 -26.26 -10.87
C SER A 182 4.50 -26.96 -12.01
N THR A 183 5.35 -26.24 -12.75
CA THR A 183 6.09 -26.80 -13.88
C THR A 183 7.36 -27.47 -13.35
N ALA A 184 7.45 -28.79 -13.52
CA ALA A 184 8.64 -29.55 -13.13
C ALA A 184 9.69 -29.59 -14.26
N GLY A 185 10.98 -29.64 -13.88
CA GLY A 185 12.09 -29.84 -14.83
C GLY A 185 12.58 -28.58 -15.54
N MET A 186 12.36 -27.40 -14.94
CA MET A 186 12.91 -26.12 -15.43
C MET A 186 14.23 -25.76 -14.73
N ASP A 187 14.96 -24.82 -15.31
CA ASP A 187 16.23 -24.33 -14.76
C ASP A 187 16.04 -23.59 -13.42
N GLU A 188 17.06 -23.60 -12.57
CA GLU A 188 17.07 -22.88 -11.29
C GLU A 188 16.78 -21.37 -11.47
N SER A 189 17.29 -20.77 -12.55
CA SER A 189 17.05 -19.36 -12.90
C SER A 189 15.56 -19.06 -13.14
N PHE A 190 14.79 -20.04 -13.62
CA PHE A 190 13.35 -19.90 -13.83
C PHE A 190 12.58 -19.85 -12.51
N TYR A 191 12.90 -20.75 -11.58
CA TYR A 191 12.29 -20.72 -10.24
C TYR A 191 12.68 -19.47 -9.46
N LEU A 192 13.94 -19.01 -9.56
CA LEU A 192 14.38 -17.74 -8.96
C LEU A 192 13.58 -16.55 -9.51
N ALA A 193 13.40 -16.48 -10.84
CA ALA A 193 12.59 -15.44 -11.47
C ALA A 193 11.13 -15.46 -10.99
N ALA A 194 10.53 -16.65 -10.88
CA ALA A 194 9.17 -16.81 -10.36
C ALA A 194 9.05 -16.30 -8.91
N THR A 195 10.01 -16.62 -8.05
CA THR A 195 10.06 -16.14 -6.66
C THR A 195 10.18 -14.62 -6.59
N VAL A 196 11.04 -14.00 -7.41
CA VAL A 196 11.17 -12.53 -7.46
C VAL A 196 9.85 -11.86 -7.86
N VAL A 197 9.15 -12.41 -8.86
CA VAL A 197 7.83 -11.91 -9.27
C VAL A 197 6.80 -12.11 -8.16
N ALA A 198 6.82 -13.24 -7.45
CA ALA A 198 5.94 -13.50 -6.32
C ALA A 198 6.13 -12.47 -5.19
N THR A 199 7.38 -12.19 -4.81
CA THR A 199 7.71 -11.19 -3.78
C THR A 199 7.27 -9.79 -4.20
N GLU A 200 7.49 -9.39 -5.46
CA GLU A 200 7.02 -8.09 -5.94
C GLU A 200 5.48 -7.99 -5.97
N ASN A 201 4.80 -9.09 -6.32
CA ASN A 201 3.35 -9.17 -6.29
C ASN A 201 2.80 -9.00 -4.86
N MET A 202 3.47 -9.60 -3.87
CA MET A 202 3.16 -9.43 -2.46
C MET A 202 3.33 -7.97 -2.00
N ARG A 203 4.44 -7.32 -2.36
CA ARG A 203 4.69 -5.90 -2.04
C ARG A 203 3.63 -4.98 -2.63
N ALA A 204 3.30 -5.14 -3.90
CA ALA A 204 2.27 -4.34 -4.56
C ALA A 204 0.87 -4.61 -3.98
N SER A 205 0.55 -5.84 -3.60
CA SER A 205 -0.70 -6.18 -2.89
C SER A 205 -0.76 -5.54 -1.51
N HIS A 206 0.36 -5.49 -0.80
CA HIS A 206 0.44 -4.81 0.50
C HIS A 206 0.15 -3.31 0.38
N VAL A 207 0.67 -2.63 -0.65
CA VAL A 207 0.36 -1.21 -0.90
C VAL A 207 -1.14 -1.00 -1.08
N LEU A 208 -1.80 -1.88 -1.85
CA LEU A 208 -3.25 -1.81 -2.04
C LEU A 208 -4.02 -2.00 -0.71
N LYS A 209 -3.58 -2.94 0.14
CA LYS A 209 -4.16 -3.14 1.48
C LYS A 209 -4.02 -1.87 2.35
N MET A 210 -2.83 -1.27 2.38
CA MET A 210 -2.58 -0.05 3.17
C MET A 210 -3.40 1.14 2.66
N TYR A 211 -3.50 1.28 1.34
CA TYR A 211 -4.33 2.30 0.71
C TYR A 211 -5.79 2.18 1.11
N THR A 212 -6.37 0.98 1.00
CA THR A 212 -7.77 0.75 1.39
C THR A 212 -7.99 0.96 2.89
N ARG A 213 -7.06 0.50 3.74
CA ARG A 213 -7.17 0.67 5.19
C ARG A 213 -7.20 2.14 5.60
N GLU A 214 -6.30 2.95 5.04
CA GLU A 214 -6.26 4.40 5.30
C GLU A 214 -7.57 5.08 4.91
N ARG A 215 -8.13 4.69 3.77
CA ARG A 215 -9.40 5.24 3.28
C ARG A 215 -10.58 4.89 4.16
N ILE A 216 -10.68 3.63 4.60
CA ILE A 216 -11.74 3.20 5.53
C ILE A 216 -11.62 3.98 6.85
N TRP A 217 -10.41 4.12 7.39
CA TRP A 217 -10.18 4.86 8.62
C TRP A 217 -10.68 6.31 8.54
N LYS A 218 -10.37 7.03 7.45
CA LYS A 218 -10.86 8.40 7.21
C LYS A 218 -12.37 8.47 6.99
N LEU A 219 -12.91 7.48 6.27
CA LEU A 219 -14.34 7.40 5.99
C LEU A 219 -15.15 7.26 7.29
N GLU A 220 -14.67 6.45 8.24
CA GLU A 220 -15.28 6.28 9.56
C GLU A 220 -15.22 7.55 10.43
N GLN A 221 -14.26 8.46 10.21
CA GLN A 221 -14.20 9.73 10.95
C GLN A 221 -15.33 10.70 10.58
N CYS A 222 -15.72 10.75 9.30
CA CYS A 222 -16.74 11.68 8.80
C CYS A 222 -17.69 11.01 7.78
N PRO A 223 -18.39 9.92 8.14
CA PRO A 223 -19.11 9.09 7.17
C PRO A 223 -20.31 9.81 6.55
N GLU A 224 -21.11 10.51 7.36
CA GLU A 224 -22.27 11.27 6.91
C GLU A 224 -21.87 12.41 5.96
N TYR A 225 -20.74 13.08 6.24
CA TYR A 225 -20.19 14.13 5.40
C TYR A 225 -19.93 13.59 3.98
N TYR A 226 -19.19 12.49 3.85
CA TYR A 226 -18.86 11.94 2.54
C TYR A 226 -20.07 11.37 1.79
N LEU A 227 -21.05 10.79 2.50
CA LEU A 227 -22.30 10.31 1.89
C LEU A 227 -23.19 11.46 1.39
N SER A 228 -23.11 12.64 2.01
CA SER A 228 -23.88 13.83 1.60
C SER A 228 -23.31 14.54 0.36
N LEU A 229 -22.07 14.25 -0.04
CA LEU A 229 -21.42 14.93 -1.16
C LEU A 229 -22.03 14.54 -2.52
N ALA A 230 -22.13 15.50 -3.42
CA ALA A 230 -22.62 15.27 -4.78
C ALA A 230 -21.68 14.37 -5.61
N ASP A 231 -20.38 14.34 -5.28
CA ASP A 231 -19.36 13.54 -5.97
C ASP A 231 -19.12 12.16 -5.31
N VAL A 232 -20.01 11.71 -4.42
CA VAL A 232 -19.87 10.44 -3.66
C VAL A 232 -19.47 9.25 -4.55
N LYS A 233 -20.10 9.07 -5.71
CA LYS A 233 -19.82 7.96 -6.64
C LYS A 233 -18.48 8.05 -7.37
N GLN A 234 -17.91 9.25 -7.44
CA GLN A 234 -16.59 9.48 -8.03
C GLN A 234 -15.48 9.44 -6.97
N ARG A 235 -15.83 9.83 -5.73
CA ARG A 235 -14.89 9.91 -4.61
C ARG A 235 -14.69 8.57 -3.91
N LEU A 236 -15.75 7.79 -3.77
CA LEU A 236 -15.78 6.50 -3.08
C LEU A 236 -15.94 5.35 -4.06
N TYR A 237 -15.33 4.23 -3.71
CA TYR A 237 -15.57 2.94 -4.37
C TYR A 237 -16.91 2.33 -3.90
N SER A 238 -17.51 1.45 -4.71
CA SER A 238 -18.84 0.88 -4.40
C SER A 238 -18.90 0.18 -3.04
N ASN A 239 -17.84 -0.54 -2.69
CA ASN A 239 -17.76 -1.25 -1.41
C ASN A 239 -17.55 -0.27 -0.24
N GLU A 240 -16.89 0.88 -0.48
CA GLU A 240 -16.73 1.93 0.53
C GLU A 240 -18.07 2.61 0.83
N ILE A 241 -18.92 2.82 -0.19
CA ILE A 241 -20.27 3.35 -0.01
C ILE A 241 -21.11 2.40 0.85
N ALA A 242 -21.14 1.11 0.49
CA ALA A 242 -21.87 0.10 1.26
C ALA A 242 -21.36 0.00 2.71
N HIS A 243 -20.04 0.11 2.91
CA HIS A 243 -19.44 0.16 4.23
C HIS A 243 -19.89 1.39 5.03
N ALA A 244 -19.83 2.59 4.45
CA ALA A 244 -20.26 3.82 5.12
C ALA A 244 -21.74 3.81 5.49
N GLU A 245 -22.62 3.36 4.59
CA GLU A 245 -24.06 3.24 4.87
C GLU A 245 -24.34 2.25 6.01
N GLY A 246 -23.64 1.11 6.01
CA GLY A 246 -23.72 0.12 7.07
C GLY A 246 -23.20 0.66 8.41
N TYR A 247 -22.07 1.36 8.38
CA TYR A 247 -21.44 1.96 9.56
C TYR A 247 -22.33 3.03 10.21
N VAL A 248 -22.89 3.96 9.42
CA VAL A 248 -23.82 4.98 9.92
C VAL A 248 -25.05 4.34 10.55
N ARG A 249 -25.62 3.32 9.91
CA ARG A 249 -26.77 2.59 10.46
C ARG A 249 -26.44 1.91 11.79
N LEU A 250 -25.27 1.28 11.89
CA LEU A 250 -24.81 0.60 13.09
C LEU A 250 -24.59 1.59 14.25
N VAL A 251 -23.88 2.69 13.98
CA VAL A 251 -23.60 3.73 14.99
C VAL A 251 -24.90 4.35 15.48
N LYS A 252 -25.83 4.67 14.57
CA LYS A 252 -27.13 5.22 14.93
C LYS A 252 -27.94 4.24 15.80
N ALA A 253 -28.04 2.98 15.39
CA ALA A 253 -28.74 1.96 16.17
C ALA A 253 -28.15 1.78 17.58
N TYR A 254 -26.81 1.84 17.69
CA TYR A 254 -26.12 1.80 18.98
C TYR A 254 -26.44 3.02 19.85
N GLN A 255 -26.39 4.22 19.28
CA GLN A 255 -26.72 5.46 20.00
C GLN A 255 -28.18 5.47 20.47
N ASP A 256 -29.11 5.06 19.58
CA ASP A 256 -30.53 4.93 19.87
C ASP A 256 -30.77 3.95 21.03
N ALA A 257 -30.08 2.81 21.05
CA ALA A 257 -30.22 1.81 22.11
C ALA A 257 -29.59 2.21 23.45
N CYS A 258 -28.51 3.00 23.45
CA CYS A 258 -27.76 3.29 24.68
C CYS A 258 -28.23 4.55 25.42
N ALA A 259 -28.56 5.62 24.72
CA ALA A 259 -28.62 6.94 25.36
C ALA A 259 -29.68 7.89 24.82
N MET A 260 -30.35 7.59 23.70
CA MET A 260 -31.33 8.52 23.14
C MET A 260 -32.53 8.73 24.05
N ASP A 261 -32.99 7.68 24.77
CA ASP A 261 -34.09 7.80 25.74
C ASP A 261 -33.75 8.67 26.96
N ALA A 262 -32.47 8.79 27.31
CA ALA A 262 -31.98 9.60 28.42
C ALA A 262 -31.44 10.97 27.99
N MET A 263 -31.50 11.28 26.69
CA MET A 263 -30.94 12.51 26.15
C MET A 263 -31.86 13.72 26.43
N PRO A 264 -31.34 14.83 26.96
CA PRO A 264 -32.12 16.05 27.13
C PRO A 264 -32.73 16.51 25.79
N GLU A 265 -34.01 16.91 25.81
CA GLU A 265 -34.73 17.32 24.59
C GLU A 265 -34.03 18.44 23.80
N GLN A 266 -33.23 19.28 24.48
CA GLN A 266 -32.45 20.34 23.84
C GLN A 266 -31.43 19.80 22.83
N ILE A 267 -30.77 18.68 23.14
CA ILE A 267 -29.79 18.04 22.26
C ILE A 267 -30.50 17.23 21.17
N ALA A 268 -31.64 16.61 21.49
CA ALA A 268 -32.47 15.92 20.49
C ALA A 268 -33.03 16.88 19.43
N ARG A 269 -33.39 18.11 19.82
CA ARG A 269 -33.88 19.16 18.90
C ARG A 269 -32.76 19.85 18.11
N GLN A 270 -31.56 19.93 18.67
CA GLN A 270 -30.38 20.54 18.04
C GLN A 270 -29.23 19.54 18.06
N PRO A 271 -29.16 18.63 17.07
CA PRO A 271 -28.07 17.68 16.99
C PRO A 271 -26.73 18.44 16.83
N PRO A 272 -25.63 17.87 17.34
CA PRO A 272 -24.31 18.45 17.15
C PRO A 272 -24.00 18.58 15.65
N PRO A 273 -23.16 19.56 15.26
CA PRO A 273 -22.76 19.73 13.88
C PRO A 273 -22.06 18.46 13.39
N MET A 274 -22.38 18.08 12.14
CA MET A 274 -21.79 16.93 11.47
C MET A 274 -20.25 17.05 11.46
N PRO A 275 -19.50 16.00 11.83
CA PRO A 275 -18.05 16.00 11.72
C PRO A 275 -17.61 16.28 10.29
N THR A 276 -16.64 17.18 10.11
CA THR A 276 -16.08 17.54 8.80
C THR A 276 -14.56 17.43 8.81
N PRO A 277 -13.92 17.14 7.66
CA PRO A 277 -12.47 17.15 7.56
C PRO A 277 -11.87 18.53 7.82
N ASP A 278 -10.72 18.58 8.50
CA ASP A 278 -10.01 19.83 8.76
C ASP A 278 -9.15 20.25 7.57
N PHE A 279 -9.66 21.17 6.75
CA PHE A 279 -8.94 21.73 5.61
C PHE A 279 -7.83 22.72 6.00
N SER A 280 -7.75 23.15 7.27
CA SER A 280 -6.74 24.09 7.74
C SER A 280 -5.44 23.40 8.17
N LYS A 281 -5.44 22.06 8.25
CA LYS A 281 -4.29 21.26 8.64
C LYS A 281 -3.06 21.58 7.77
N PRO A 282 -1.89 21.87 8.38
CA PRO A 282 -0.66 22.07 7.64
C PRO A 282 -0.17 20.75 7.05
N VAL A 283 0.26 20.78 5.78
CA VAL A 283 0.76 19.61 5.04
C VAL A 283 2.04 19.97 4.29
N PHE A 284 2.95 19.00 4.22
CA PHE A 284 4.15 19.09 3.39
C PHE A 284 3.87 18.53 2.01
N PHE A 285 4.34 19.23 0.97
CA PHE A 285 4.15 18.80 -0.40
C PHE A 285 5.36 19.16 -1.26
N ARG A 286 5.51 18.40 -2.35
CA ARG A 286 6.49 18.65 -3.42
C ARG A 286 5.74 19.07 -4.68
N ALA A 287 6.20 20.16 -5.29
CA ALA A 287 5.73 20.56 -6.61
C ALA A 287 6.33 19.64 -7.68
N ARG A 288 5.49 19.02 -8.51
CA ARG A 288 5.94 18.13 -9.60
C ARG A 288 6.20 18.91 -10.88
N LYS A 289 5.61 20.08 -11.01
CA LYS A 289 5.74 21.01 -12.14
C LYS A 289 5.67 22.44 -11.61
N ASP A 290 6.01 23.39 -12.47
CA ASP A 290 5.78 24.80 -12.18
C ASP A 290 4.27 25.04 -12.08
N CYS A 291 3.82 25.40 -10.87
CA CYS A 291 2.41 25.60 -10.57
C CYS A 291 2.00 27.04 -10.89
N ALA A 292 0.73 27.25 -11.19
CA ALA A 292 0.17 28.60 -11.29
C ALA A 292 0.32 29.35 -9.95
N PRO A 293 0.37 30.70 -9.95
CA PRO A 293 0.41 31.49 -8.72
C PRO A 293 -0.77 31.14 -7.81
N VAL A 294 -0.48 30.77 -6.57
CA VAL A 294 -1.49 30.47 -5.55
C VAL A 294 -1.55 31.62 -4.55
N VAL A 295 -2.76 31.99 -4.15
CA VAL A 295 -2.99 32.97 -3.09
C VAL A 295 -2.84 32.29 -1.73
N LEU A 296 -1.86 32.73 -0.96
CA LEU A 296 -1.63 32.30 0.41
C LEU A 296 -2.65 32.95 1.37
N PRO A 297 -2.81 32.42 2.61
CA PRO A 297 -3.78 32.96 3.57
C PRO A 297 -3.54 34.42 3.99
N ASP A 298 -2.33 34.94 3.80
CA ASP A 298 -1.92 36.34 4.04
C ASP A 298 -2.27 37.28 2.87
N GLY A 299 -2.77 36.72 1.75
CA GLY A 299 -3.09 37.46 0.53
C GLY A 299 -1.91 37.59 -0.44
N GLU A 300 -0.73 37.08 -0.09
CA GLU A 300 0.41 37.07 -1.00
C GLU A 300 0.24 35.99 -2.06
N THR A 301 0.79 36.25 -3.25
CA THR A 301 0.81 35.25 -4.32
C THR A 301 2.17 34.58 -4.35
N PHE A 302 2.17 33.26 -4.31
CA PHE A 302 3.39 32.47 -4.37
C PHE A 302 3.35 31.49 -5.55
N VAL A 303 4.48 31.34 -6.23
CA VAL A 303 4.63 30.43 -7.37
C VAL A 303 5.52 29.27 -6.95
N PHE A 304 4.98 28.06 -6.98
CA PHE A 304 5.74 26.85 -6.66
C PHE A 304 6.50 26.36 -7.89
N THR A 305 7.84 26.30 -7.80
CA THR A 305 8.70 25.80 -8.88
C THR A 305 8.81 24.28 -8.82
N ALA A 306 8.99 23.62 -9.96
CA ALA A 306 9.16 22.17 -10.03
C ALA A 306 10.29 21.68 -9.11
N GLY A 307 10.02 20.63 -8.33
CA GLY A 307 10.95 20.01 -7.39
C GLY A 307 11.06 20.71 -6.03
N SER A 308 10.51 21.91 -5.87
CA SER A 308 10.52 22.61 -4.59
C SER A 308 9.56 21.96 -3.57
N GLN A 309 9.91 22.04 -2.29
CA GLN A 309 9.13 21.48 -1.18
C GLN A 309 8.69 22.61 -0.26
N HIS A 310 7.41 22.60 0.11
CA HIS A 310 6.79 23.67 0.89
C HIS A 310 5.84 23.08 1.92
N MET A 311 5.51 23.89 2.92
CA MET A 311 4.48 23.60 3.91
C MET A 311 3.40 24.68 3.81
N CYS A 312 2.15 24.28 3.61
CA CYS A 312 1.01 25.18 3.55
C CYS A 312 -0.22 24.54 4.22
N ARG A 313 -1.27 25.33 4.44
CA ARG A 313 -2.58 24.77 4.79
C ARG A 313 -3.11 23.95 3.62
N TYR A 314 -3.75 22.82 3.91
CA TYR A 314 -4.30 21.94 2.89
C TYR A 314 -5.32 22.66 1.98
N SER A 315 -6.13 23.56 2.52
CA SER A 315 -7.11 24.36 1.76
C SER A 315 -6.50 25.12 0.59
N THR A 316 -5.27 25.64 0.74
CA THR A 316 -4.56 26.41 -0.28
C THR A 316 -4.11 25.53 -1.45
N ILE A 317 -3.74 24.28 -1.18
CA ILE A 317 -3.12 23.39 -2.16
C ILE A 317 -4.07 22.30 -2.70
N ARG A 318 -5.28 22.18 -2.15
CA ARG A 318 -6.27 21.16 -2.50
C ARG A 318 -6.52 21.06 -4.00
N ALA A 319 -6.72 22.19 -4.67
CA ALA A 319 -6.96 22.22 -6.12
C ALA A 319 -5.75 21.74 -6.94
N LEU A 320 -4.53 22.11 -6.51
CA LEU A 320 -3.29 21.65 -7.15
C LEU A 320 -3.07 20.14 -6.95
N LEU A 321 -3.46 19.62 -5.79
CA LEU A 321 -3.40 18.19 -5.50
C LEU A 321 -4.39 17.42 -6.38
N GLU A 322 -5.62 17.90 -6.54
CA GLU A 322 -6.61 17.29 -7.43
C GLU A 322 -6.18 17.32 -8.90
N ALA A 323 -5.46 18.37 -9.34
CA ALA A 323 -4.89 18.45 -10.68
C ALA A 323 -3.67 17.50 -10.88
N GLY A 324 -3.04 17.06 -9.79
CA GLY A 324 -1.84 16.21 -9.83
C GLY A 324 -0.53 16.97 -10.12
N ASP A 325 -0.54 18.29 -9.94
CA ASP A 325 0.61 19.17 -10.11
C ASP A 325 1.55 19.15 -8.91
N ILE A 326 1.03 18.72 -7.76
CA ILE A 326 1.79 18.48 -6.53
C ILE A 326 1.57 17.05 -6.02
N GLU A 327 2.43 16.63 -5.10
CA GLU A 327 2.24 15.41 -4.31
C GLU A 327 2.58 15.67 -2.86
N LEU A 328 1.86 15.04 -1.94
CA LEU A 328 2.15 15.16 -0.51
C LEU A 328 3.35 14.28 -0.15
N ILE A 329 4.08 14.67 0.89
CA ILE A 329 5.28 13.97 1.36
C ILE A 329 5.03 13.38 2.73
#